data_AF-A0A3G9J7L5-F1
#
_entry.id   AF-A0A3G9J7L5-F1
#
_cell.length_a   1.000
_cell.length_b   1.000
_cell.length_c   1.000
_cell.angle_alpha   90.00
_cell.angle_beta   90.00
_cell.angle_gamma   90.00
#
_symmetry.space_group_name_H-M   'P 1'
#
loop_
_entity.id
_entity.type
_entity.pdbx_description
1 polymer ?
#
loop_
_entity_poly.entity_id
_entity_poly.type
_entity_poly.pdbx_seq_one_letter_code
_entity_poly.pdbx_strand_id
1 'polypeptide(L)' 'MPQWLCNQLMGAFLKKDRRQIRLLNDCWYFYRTKPRPEDDTASL' A
#
# COMPACT_ATOMS: atom_id res chain seq x y z
N MET A 1 -4.31 -4.42 -4.75
CA MET A 1 -4.46 -3.13 -4.05
C MET A 1 -5.92 -2.98 -3.66
N PRO A 2 -6.24 -2.41 -2.50
CA PRO A 2 -7.61 -2.19 -2.08
C PRO A 2 -8.23 -1.09 -2.94
N GLN A 3 -9.56 -1.08 -3.06
CA GLN A 3 -10.26 -0.15 -3.93
C GLN A 3 -10.02 1.32 -3.53
N TRP A 4 -9.86 1.61 -2.24
CA TRP A 4 -9.49 2.95 -1.75
C TRP A 4 -8.14 3.43 -2.32
N LEU A 5 -7.16 2.54 -2.44
CA LEU A 5 -5.83 2.88 -2.94
C LEU A 5 -5.85 3.10 -4.45
N CYS A 6 -6.64 2.30 -5.18
CA CYS A 6 -6.87 2.51 -6.61
C CYS A 6 -7.49 3.88 -6.88
N ASN A 7 -8.47 4.31 -6.07
CA ASN A 7 -9.08 5.64 -6.21
C ASN A 7 -8.08 6.77 -5.95
N GLN A 8 -7.20 6.62 -4.96
CA GLN A 8 -6.13 7.59 -4.67
C GLN A 8 -5.10 7.66 -5.80
N LEU A 9 -4.68 6.51 -6.34
CA LEU A 9 -3.77 6.44 -7.49
C LEU A 9 -4.38 7.06 -8.75
N MET A 10 -5.67 6.84 -8.99
CA MET A 10 -6.41 7.45 -10.11
C MET A 10 -6.38 8.97 -10.01
N GLY A 11 -6.66 9.52 -8.83
CA GLY A 11 -6.61 10.98 -8.59
C GLY A 11 -5.20 11.55 -8.77
N ALA A 12 -4.19 10.87 -8.23
CA ALA A 12 -2.79 11.28 -8.39
C ALA A 12 -2.33 11.22 -9.86
N PHE A 13 -2.79 10.21 -10.61
CA PHE A 13 -2.52 10.06 -12.04
C PHE A 13 -3.13 11.20 -12.86
N LEU A 14 -4.40 11.53 -12.61
CA LEU A 14 -5.08 12.65 -13.28
C LEU A 14 -4.38 13.99 -13.01
N LYS A 15 -3.87 14.19 -11.78
CA LYS A 15 -3.07 15.36 -11.38
C LYS A 15 -1.62 15.32 -11.87
N LYS A 16 -1.19 14.22 -12.50
CA LYS A 16 0.20 13.91 -12.87
C LYS A 16 1.18 14.02 -11.69
N ASP A 17 0.72 13.76 -10.48
CA ASP A 17 1.54 13.78 -9.27
C ASP A 17 2.31 12.45 -9.13
N ARG A 18 3.47 12.40 -9.78
CA ARG A 18 4.38 11.25 -9.72
C ARG A 18 4.90 10.97 -8.31
N ARG A 19 4.99 11.99 -7.44
CA ARG A 19 5.48 11.83 -6.06
C ARG A 19 4.41 11.10 -5.23
N GLN A 20 3.16 11.51 -5.36
CA GLN A 20 2.03 10.87 -4.69
C GLN A 20 1.84 9.43 -5.16
N ILE A 21 1.98 9.16 -6.47
CA ILE A 21 1.93 7.77 -7.00
C ILE A 21 3.02 6.90 -6.37
N ARG A 22 4.26 7.41 -6.29
CA ARG A 22 5.38 6.66 -5.71
C ARG A 22 5.14 6.36 -4.23
N LEU A 23 4.73 7.36 -3.46
CA LEU A 23 4.41 7.21 -2.04
C LEU A 23 3.29 6.17 -1.82
N LEU A 24 2.20 6.25 -2.58
CA LEU A 24 1.08 5.32 -2.47
C LEU A 24 1.50 3.88 -2.80
N ASN A 25 2.36 3.69 -3.81
CA ASN A 25 2.93 2.38 -4.15
C ASN A 25 3.85 1.85 -3.05
N ASP A 26 4.71 2.70 -2.50
CA ASP A 26 5.61 2.33 -1.40
C ASP A 26 4.79 1.92 -0.18
N CYS A 27 3.77 2.71 0.22
CA CYS A 27 2.85 2.37 1.31
C CYS A 27 2.15 1.01 1.10
N TRP A 28 1.70 0.74 -0.13
CA TRP A 28 1.08 -0.55 -0.46
C TRP A 28 2.08 -1.71 -0.37
N TYR A 29 3.31 -1.49 -0.82
CA TYR A 29 4.37 -2.48 -0.73
C TYR A 29 4.61 -2.84 0.73
N PHE A 30 4.82 -1.84 1.60
CA PHE A 30 5.00 -2.07 3.05
C PHE A 30 3.82 -2.81 3.69
N TYR A 31 2.59 -2.44 3.33
CA TYR A 31 1.40 -3.12 3.83
C TYR A 31 1.35 -4.60 3.41
N ARG A 32 1.73 -4.92 2.16
CA ARG A 32 1.76 -6.29 1.65
C ARG A 32 2.91 -7.10 2.24
N THR A 33 4.07 -6.48 2.49
CA THR A 33 5.26 -7.17 3.00
C THR A 33 5.26 -7.38 4.50
N LYS A 34 4.29 -6.82 5.23
CA LYS A 34 4.13 -7.16 6.65
C LYS A 34 3.77 -8.65 6.76
N PRO A 35 4.60 -9.50 7.40
CA PRO A 35 4.14 -10.83 7.79
C PRO A 35 2.90 -10.63 8.67
N ARG A 36 1.87 -11.46 8.47
CA ARG A 36 0.71 -11.41 9.35
C ARG A 36 1.21 -11.58 10.78
N PRO A 37 0.78 -10.78 11.75
CA PRO A 37 1.11 -10.98 13.16
C PRO A 37 0.48 -12.27 13.75
N GLU A 38 -0.02 -13.18 12.91
CA GLU A 38 -0.65 -14.43 13.32
C GLU A 38 0.37 -15.56 13.47
N ASP A 39 1.59 -15.42 12.91
CA ASP A 39 2.66 -16.42 12.97
C ASP A 39 3.58 -16.28 14.21
N ASP A 40 3.39 -15.26 15.06
CA ASP A 40 4.18 -15.09 16.31
C ASP A 40 3.61 -15.91 17.50
N THR A 41 2.39 -16.45 17.39
CA THR A 41 1.75 -17.22 18.47
C THR A 41 2.07 -18.72 18.46
N ALA A 42 2.77 -19.22 17.43
CA ALA A 42 3.14 -20.63 17.32
C ALA A 42 4.53 -20.97 17.88
N SER A 43 5.21 -20.00 18.51
CA SER A 43 6.57 -20.17 19.08
C SER A 43 6.67 -19.90 20.59
N LEU A 44 5.56 -20.00 21.34
CA LEU A 44 5.57 -19.99 22.82
C LEU A 44 5.01 -21.29 23.39
#